data_AF-A0A355UTP7-F1
#
_entry.id   AF-A0A355UTP7-F1
#
_cell.length_a   1.000
_cell.length_b   1.000
_cell.length_c   1.000
_cell.angle_alpha   90.00
_cell.angle_beta   90.00
_cell.angle_gamma   90.00
#
_symmetry.space_group_name_H-M   'P 1'
#
loop_
_entity.id
_entity.type
_entity.pdbx_description
1 polymer ?
#
loop_
_entity_poly.entity_id
_entity_poly.type
_entity_poly.pdbx_seq_one_letter_code
_entity_poly.pdbx_strand_id
1 'polypeptide(L)'
;MMSITAVAGLINIFAVAFVILVSLLVAKRTPEAFFSAWIKNHFTVLGFMVFQLFPGCEHSIRLSLVTLLFVLGGAWYSVQTADLLQERAHSRPLLLAFLLFLLGLGLALMLCGAPHNSIFIAPAIALSVSLIRLGLIFIRPVNFMGGFVAVYSIGWPLILVGCLPFFYPFFHGTPLEWIGPGTAAVLHLLGGTGMVIFILEKKGESIRALLDENLALHREQIETLKQADRLKDEFLSVIGHELRSPLAVMLGYNDILLMGSGNPEENRAYSEKIKQAGMRLRRLVDDLLEFTKLESQTMRFDFSQVDLCETVEEA
;
A
#
# COMPACT_ATOMS: atom_id res chain seq x y z
N MET A 1 -49.09 13.57 9.27
CA MET A 1 -48.02 12.66 9.73
C MET A 1 -47.36 12.05 8.50
N MET A 2 -46.03 11.95 8.46
CA MET A 2 -45.33 11.23 7.39
C MET A 2 -45.67 9.74 7.43
N SER A 3 -45.79 9.09 6.27
CA SER A 3 -45.94 7.63 6.20
C SER A 3 -44.65 6.92 6.66
N ILE A 4 -44.77 5.68 7.12
CA ILE A 4 -43.61 4.84 7.50
C ILE A 4 -42.65 4.67 6.31
N THR A 5 -43.19 4.55 5.08
CA THR A 5 -42.41 4.48 3.84
C THR A 5 -41.61 5.75 3.58
N ALA A 6 -42.18 6.94 3.82
CA ALA A 6 -41.47 8.21 3.67
C ALA A 6 -40.32 8.35 4.69
N VAL A 7 -40.53 7.88 5.93
CA VAL A 7 -39.47 7.85 6.96
C VAL A 7 -38.35 6.90 6.55
N ALA A 8 -38.68 5.69 6.06
CA ALA A 8 -37.69 4.74 5.59
C ALA A 8 -36.88 5.26 4.38
N GLY A 9 -37.53 5.97 3.46
CA GLY A 9 -36.88 6.65 2.33
C GLY A 9 -35.86 7.71 2.79
N LEU A 10 -36.22 8.55 3.76
CA LEU A 10 -35.29 9.54 4.33
C LEU A 10 -34.07 8.87 4.99
N ILE A 11 -34.27 7.81 5.77
CA ILE A 11 -33.17 7.06 6.39
C ILE A 11 -32.20 6.53 5.33
N ASN A 12 -32.72 6.03 4.21
CA ASN A 12 -31.89 5.50 3.13
C ASN A 12 -31.04 6.60 2.45
N ILE A 13 -31.63 7.79 2.25
CA ILE A 13 -30.90 8.96 1.75
C ILE A 13 -29.74 9.33 2.68
N PHE A 14 -29.99 9.37 3.99
CA PHE A 14 -28.94 9.63 4.98
C PHE A 14 -27.87 8.54 4.97
N ALA A 15 -28.24 7.27 4.86
CA ALA A 15 -27.29 6.16 4.77
C ALA A 15 -26.38 6.28 3.55
N VAL A 16 -26.94 6.53 2.37
CA VAL A 16 -26.16 6.70 1.13
C VAL A 16 -25.26 7.94 1.21
N ALA A 17 -25.78 9.06 1.72
CA ALA A 17 -24.99 10.28 1.92
C ALA A 17 -23.81 10.06 2.89
N PHE A 18 -24.02 9.30 3.96
CA PHE A 18 -22.97 8.93 4.91
C PHE A 18 -21.89 8.06 4.25
N VAL A 19 -22.29 7.05 3.46
CA VAL A 19 -21.34 6.22 2.70
C VAL A 19 -20.51 7.07 1.73
N ILE A 20 -21.13 8.03 1.03
CA ILE A 20 -20.42 8.96 0.15
C ILE A 20 -19.40 9.80 0.92
N LEU A 21 -19.81 10.36 2.07
CA LEU A 21 -18.95 11.20 2.91
C LEU A 21 -17.72 10.41 3.38
N VAL A 22 -17.93 9.22 3.91
CA VAL A 22 -16.87 8.31 4.35
C VAL A 22 -15.97 7.95 3.18
N SER A 23 -16.55 7.60 2.03
CA SER A 23 -15.79 7.27 0.82
C SER A 23 -14.92 8.43 0.33
N LEU A 24 -15.41 9.67 0.39
CA LEU A 24 -14.65 10.88 0.04
C LEU A 24 -13.48 11.13 1.01
N LEU A 25 -13.71 10.96 2.30
CA LEU A 25 -12.66 11.10 3.32
C LEU A 25 -11.54 10.08 3.09
N VAL A 26 -11.90 8.85 2.73
CA VAL A 26 -10.92 7.81 2.47
C VAL A 26 -10.23 8.01 1.12
N ALA A 27 -10.95 8.37 0.06
CA ALA A 27 -10.37 8.65 -1.26
C ALA A 27 -9.28 9.73 -1.23
N LYS A 28 -9.43 10.75 -0.36
CA LYS A 28 -8.38 11.77 -0.13
C LYS A 28 -7.06 11.17 0.40
N ARG A 29 -7.13 10.04 1.12
CA ARG A 29 -5.96 9.37 1.72
C ARG A 29 -5.50 8.13 0.96
N THR A 30 -6.31 7.63 0.03
CA THR A 30 -6.03 6.47 -0.86
C THR A 30 -6.67 6.69 -2.22
N PRO A 31 -5.98 7.33 -3.17
CA PRO A 31 -6.51 7.55 -4.51
C PRO A 31 -6.44 6.25 -5.33
N GLU A 32 -7.37 5.34 -5.09
CA GLU A 32 -7.59 4.15 -5.92
C GLU A 32 -8.69 4.42 -6.94
N ALA A 33 -8.55 3.91 -8.17
CA ALA A 33 -9.53 4.08 -9.25
C ALA A 33 -10.93 3.59 -8.85
N PHE A 34 -10.99 2.59 -7.97
CA PHE A 34 -12.21 2.09 -7.35
C PHE A 34 -13.01 3.18 -6.63
N PHE A 35 -12.39 4.08 -5.84
CA PHE A 35 -13.13 5.11 -5.09
C PHE A 35 -13.81 6.12 -5.99
N SER A 36 -13.15 6.53 -7.07
CA SER A 36 -13.73 7.46 -8.03
C SER A 36 -15.00 6.88 -8.65
N ALA A 37 -14.95 5.61 -9.07
CA ALA A 37 -16.11 4.90 -9.59
C ALA A 37 -17.19 4.69 -8.52
N TRP A 38 -16.81 4.26 -7.31
CA TRP A 38 -17.73 4.04 -6.19
C TRP A 38 -18.52 5.28 -5.81
N ILE A 39 -17.83 6.41 -5.64
CA ILE A 39 -18.42 7.71 -5.25
C ILE A 39 -19.37 8.20 -6.34
N LYS A 40 -18.94 8.19 -7.61
CA LYS A 40 -19.78 8.64 -8.75
C LYS A 40 -21.11 7.87 -8.82
N ASN A 41 -21.07 6.57 -8.57
CA ASN A 41 -22.27 5.74 -8.63
C ASN A 41 -23.19 5.94 -7.41
N HIS A 42 -22.64 6.10 -6.20
CA HIS A 42 -23.46 6.44 -5.02
C HIS A 42 -24.12 7.82 -5.14
N PHE A 43 -23.47 8.82 -5.75
CA PHE A 43 -24.13 10.09 -6.07
C PHE A 43 -25.31 9.93 -7.02
N THR A 44 -25.21 9.00 -7.98
CA THR A 44 -26.31 8.68 -8.91
C THR A 44 -27.48 8.04 -8.17
N VAL A 45 -27.20 7.12 -7.23
CA VAL A 45 -28.19 6.51 -6.33
C VAL A 45 -28.87 7.56 -5.45
N LEU A 46 -28.10 8.48 -4.86
CA LEU A 46 -28.64 9.55 -4.04
C LEU A 46 -29.59 10.45 -4.84
N GLY A 47 -29.20 10.83 -6.06
CA GLY A 47 -30.05 11.63 -6.96
C GLY A 47 -31.38 10.94 -7.27
N PHE A 48 -31.36 9.64 -7.53
CA PHE A 48 -32.57 8.85 -7.76
C PHE A 48 -33.49 8.80 -6.53
N MET A 49 -32.94 8.53 -5.34
CA MET A 49 -33.73 8.48 -4.10
C MET A 49 -34.38 9.83 -3.79
N VAL A 50 -33.67 10.94 -3.99
CA VAL A 50 -34.23 12.28 -3.84
C VAL A 50 -35.33 12.55 -4.87
N PHE A 51 -35.17 12.08 -6.11
CA PHE A 51 -36.18 12.23 -7.15
C PHE A 51 -37.52 11.53 -6.80
N GLN A 52 -37.48 10.40 -6.09
CA GLN A 52 -38.70 9.71 -5.65
C GLN A 52 -39.46 10.42 -4.53
N LEU A 53 -38.85 11.39 -3.83
CA LEU A 53 -39.52 12.16 -2.77
C LEU A 53 -40.45 13.27 -3.31
N PHE A 54 -40.42 13.57 -4.61
CA PHE A 54 -41.26 14.62 -5.18
C PHE A 54 -42.72 14.16 -5.34
N PRO A 55 -43.69 14.80 -4.64
CA PRO A 55 -45.09 14.39 -4.69
C PRO A 55 -45.67 14.53 -6.12
N GLY A 56 -46.46 13.54 -6.55
CA GLY A 56 -47.13 13.50 -7.86
C GLY A 56 -46.41 12.70 -8.96
N CYS A 57 -45.24 12.10 -8.68
CA CYS A 57 -44.48 11.34 -9.66
C CYS A 57 -44.88 9.86 -9.78
N GLU A 58 -45.58 9.29 -8.77
CA GLU A 58 -45.74 7.84 -8.54
C GLU A 58 -46.28 7.02 -9.73
N HIS A 59 -47.03 7.64 -10.64
CA HIS A 59 -47.68 6.95 -11.76
C HIS A 59 -47.36 7.57 -13.13
N SER A 60 -46.30 8.38 -13.22
CA SER A 60 -45.92 9.04 -14.47
C SER A 60 -44.99 8.19 -15.33
N ILE A 61 -45.12 8.33 -16.66
CA ILE A 61 -44.17 7.75 -17.64
C ILE A 61 -42.73 8.22 -17.36
N ARG A 62 -42.57 9.45 -16.84
CA ARG A 62 -41.26 9.99 -16.47
C ARG A 62 -40.61 9.21 -15.32
N LEU A 63 -41.36 8.92 -14.25
CA LEU A 63 -40.83 8.15 -13.11
C LEU A 63 -40.45 6.73 -13.52
N SER A 64 -41.25 6.11 -14.37
CA SER A 64 -40.98 4.75 -14.84
C SER A 64 -39.75 4.71 -15.75
N LEU A 65 -39.51 5.71 -16.61
CA LEU A 65 -38.26 5.84 -17.38
C LEU A 65 -37.04 6.07 -16.48
N VAL A 66 -37.15 6.95 -15.48
CA VAL A 66 -36.07 7.24 -14.53
C VAL A 66 -35.72 5.99 -13.71
N THR A 67 -36.72 5.22 -13.29
CA THR A 67 -36.53 3.96 -12.57
C THR A 67 -35.87 2.90 -13.45
N LEU A 68 -36.25 2.81 -14.73
CA LEU A 68 -35.64 1.89 -15.68
C LEU A 68 -34.14 2.18 -15.88
N LEU A 69 -33.80 3.45 -16.11
CA LEU A 69 -32.40 3.88 -16.25
C LEU A 69 -31.59 3.63 -14.97
N PHE A 70 -32.20 3.84 -13.82
CA PHE A 70 -31.57 3.59 -12.52
C PHE A 70 -31.19 2.11 -12.33
N VAL A 71 -32.13 1.20 -12.60
CA VAL A 71 -31.90 -0.26 -12.47
C VAL A 71 -30.78 -0.73 -13.41
N LEU A 72 -30.79 -0.27 -14.66
CA LEU A 72 -29.74 -0.59 -15.64
C LEU A 72 -28.38 0.00 -15.25
N GLY A 73 -28.36 1.23 -14.71
CA GLY A 73 -27.15 1.86 -14.17
C GLY A 73 -26.56 1.10 -12.99
N GLY A 74 -27.40 0.61 -12.07
CA GLY A 74 -26.97 -0.25 -10.96
C GLY A 74 -26.35 -1.57 -11.44
N ALA A 75 -26.93 -2.19 -12.46
CA ALA A 75 -26.40 -3.42 -13.04
C ALA A 75 -25.03 -3.18 -13.67
N TRP A 76 -24.90 -2.13 -14.49
CA TRP A 76 -23.61 -1.69 -15.04
C TRP A 76 -22.55 -1.47 -13.96
N TYR A 77 -22.90 -0.72 -12.92
CA TYR A 77 -22.02 -0.40 -11.81
C TYR A 77 -21.47 -1.65 -11.13
N SER A 78 -22.35 -2.59 -10.78
CA SER A 78 -21.93 -3.81 -10.08
C SER A 78 -20.98 -4.67 -10.91
N VAL A 79 -21.18 -4.75 -12.23
CA VAL A 79 -20.27 -5.46 -13.14
C VAL A 79 -18.94 -4.74 -13.28
N GLN A 80 -18.96 -3.42 -13.48
CA GLN A 80 -17.73 -2.62 -13.56
C GLN A 80 -16.89 -2.77 -12.29
N THR A 81 -17.54 -2.75 -11.13
CA THR A 81 -16.88 -2.90 -9.83
C THR A 81 -16.27 -4.29 -9.68
N ALA A 82 -17.00 -5.34 -10.07
CA ALA A 82 -16.51 -6.70 -10.10
C ALA A 82 -15.26 -6.85 -10.98
N ASP A 83 -15.27 -6.28 -12.19
CA ASP A 83 -14.16 -6.40 -13.12
C ASP A 83 -12.91 -5.63 -12.62
N LEU A 84 -13.10 -4.46 -12.00
CA LEU A 84 -12.02 -3.71 -11.35
C LEU A 84 -11.38 -4.47 -10.19
N LEU A 85 -12.20 -5.10 -9.32
CA LEU A 85 -11.72 -5.88 -8.19
C LEU A 85 -11.00 -7.17 -8.61
N GLN A 86 -11.33 -7.71 -9.79
CA GLN A 86 -10.73 -8.93 -10.32
C GLN A 86 -9.59 -8.69 -11.30
N GLU A 87 -9.19 -7.43 -11.53
CA GLU A 87 -8.18 -7.04 -12.52
C GLU A 87 -8.44 -7.64 -13.92
N ARG A 88 -9.71 -7.89 -14.28
CA ARG A 88 -10.07 -8.52 -15.55
C ARG A 88 -10.16 -7.51 -16.68
N ALA A 89 -9.80 -7.97 -17.88
CA ALA A 89 -10.05 -7.24 -19.11
C ALA A 89 -11.57 -7.02 -19.29
N HIS A 90 -11.95 -5.77 -19.51
CA HIS A 90 -13.33 -5.33 -19.55
C HIS A 90 -14.11 -5.90 -20.75
N SER A 91 -15.14 -6.74 -20.52
CA SER A 91 -16.10 -7.14 -21.57
C SER A 91 -17.18 -6.07 -21.81
N ARG A 92 -16.76 -4.81 -21.92
CA ARG A 92 -17.63 -3.62 -22.12
C ARG A 92 -18.66 -3.76 -23.25
N PRO A 93 -18.33 -4.25 -24.47
CA PRO A 93 -19.27 -4.18 -25.58
C PRO A 93 -20.48 -5.12 -25.40
N LEU A 94 -20.26 -6.33 -24.87
CA LEU A 94 -21.34 -7.29 -24.66
C LEU A 94 -22.30 -6.84 -23.55
N LEU A 95 -21.77 -6.32 -22.44
CA LEU A 95 -22.57 -5.77 -21.35
C LEU A 95 -23.38 -4.56 -21.81
N LEU A 96 -22.77 -3.66 -22.56
CA LEU A 96 -23.44 -2.47 -23.10
C LEU A 96 -24.58 -2.88 -24.04
N ALA A 97 -24.34 -3.84 -24.95
CA ALA A 97 -25.36 -4.35 -25.85
C ALA A 97 -26.54 -4.99 -25.09
N PHE A 98 -26.26 -5.76 -24.03
CA PHE A 98 -27.30 -6.36 -23.20
C PHE A 98 -28.14 -5.31 -22.44
N LEU A 99 -27.50 -4.28 -21.88
CA LEU A 99 -28.23 -3.18 -21.20
C LEU A 99 -29.05 -2.34 -22.17
N LEU A 100 -28.53 -2.07 -23.38
CA LEU A 100 -29.28 -1.37 -24.43
C LEU A 100 -30.49 -2.19 -24.91
N PHE A 101 -30.35 -3.52 -25.01
CA PHE A 101 -31.47 -4.41 -25.30
C PHE A 101 -32.56 -4.32 -24.22
N LEU A 102 -32.18 -4.39 -22.94
CA LEU A 102 -33.13 -4.26 -21.83
C LEU A 102 -33.81 -2.89 -21.79
N LEU A 103 -33.08 -1.81 -22.10
CA LEU A 103 -33.62 -0.46 -22.23
C LEU A 103 -34.66 -0.40 -23.36
N GLY A 104 -34.33 -0.95 -24.54
CA GLY A 104 -35.23 -1.01 -25.69
C GLY A 104 -36.51 -1.82 -25.40
N LEU A 105 -36.37 -2.97 -24.73
CA LEU A 105 -37.50 -3.79 -24.30
C LEU A 105 -38.41 -3.04 -23.33
N GLY A 106 -37.84 -2.35 -22.34
CA GLY A 106 -38.61 -1.54 -21.37
C GLY A 106 -39.37 -0.39 -22.04
N LEU A 107 -38.74 0.32 -22.98
CA LEU A 107 -39.39 1.37 -23.77
C LEU A 107 -40.53 0.82 -24.64
N ALA A 108 -40.34 -0.33 -25.28
CA ALA A 108 -41.39 -0.96 -26.07
C ALA A 108 -42.62 -1.34 -25.20
N LEU A 109 -42.39 -1.94 -24.03
CA LEU A 109 -43.45 -2.29 -23.08
C LEU A 109 -44.21 -1.05 -22.58
N MET A 110 -43.49 0.05 -22.30
CA MET A 110 -44.11 1.34 -21.94
C MET A 110 -45.02 1.87 -23.05
N LEU A 111 -44.55 1.87 -24.30
CA LEU A 111 -45.31 2.37 -25.45
C LEU A 111 -46.55 1.51 -25.75
N CYS A 112 -46.48 0.21 -25.46
CA CYS A 112 -47.62 -0.71 -25.56
C CYS A 112 -48.60 -0.64 -24.39
N GLY A 113 -48.38 0.23 -23.39
CA GLY A 113 -49.25 0.36 -22.23
C GLY A 113 -49.18 -0.81 -21.25
N ALA A 114 -48.06 -1.55 -21.24
CA ALA A 114 -47.87 -2.65 -20.30
C ALA A 114 -47.90 -2.14 -18.84
N PRO A 115 -48.42 -2.95 -17.90
CA PRO A 115 -48.50 -2.54 -16.50
C PRO A 115 -47.10 -2.29 -15.92
N HIS A 116 -46.98 -1.27 -15.06
CA HIS A 116 -45.73 -0.80 -14.45
C HIS A 116 -44.82 -1.97 -14.02
N ASN A 117 -45.37 -2.93 -13.27
CA ASN A 117 -44.61 -4.05 -12.74
C ASN A 117 -43.91 -4.90 -13.81
N SER A 118 -44.53 -5.10 -14.97
CA SER A 118 -43.98 -5.93 -16.06
C SER A 118 -42.77 -5.31 -16.75
N ILE A 119 -42.68 -3.97 -16.77
CA ILE A 119 -41.59 -3.22 -17.44
C ILE A 119 -40.25 -3.43 -16.71
N PHE A 120 -40.29 -3.65 -15.39
CA PHE A 120 -39.08 -3.70 -14.56
C PHE A 120 -38.57 -5.10 -14.25
N ILE A 121 -39.33 -6.16 -14.54
CA ILE A 121 -38.94 -7.54 -14.17
C ILE A 121 -37.58 -7.91 -14.76
N ALA A 122 -37.40 -7.74 -16.08
CA ALA A 122 -36.16 -8.15 -16.73
C ALA A 122 -34.94 -7.30 -16.29
N PRO A 123 -35.00 -5.95 -16.24
CA PRO A 123 -33.94 -5.13 -15.64
C PRO A 123 -33.65 -5.48 -14.17
N ALA A 124 -34.68 -5.74 -13.35
CA ALA A 124 -34.51 -6.12 -11.95
C ALA A 124 -33.76 -7.44 -11.81
N ILE A 125 -34.09 -8.45 -12.62
CA ILE A 125 -33.34 -9.72 -12.66
C ILE A 125 -31.87 -9.47 -13.04
N ALA A 126 -31.61 -8.64 -14.04
CA ALA A 126 -30.24 -8.32 -14.45
C ALA A 126 -29.43 -7.69 -13.31
N LEU A 127 -30.02 -6.72 -12.59
CA LEU A 127 -29.43 -6.10 -11.39
C LEU A 127 -29.22 -7.12 -10.26
N SER A 128 -30.18 -8.00 -10.01
CA SER A 128 -30.07 -9.05 -8.99
C SER A 128 -28.90 -9.99 -9.31
N VAL A 129 -28.81 -10.49 -10.54
CA VAL A 129 -27.73 -11.39 -10.98
C VAL A 129 -26.37 -10.71 -10.84
N SER A 130 -26.28 -9.42 -11.20
CA SER A 130 -25.01 -8.69 -11.15
C SER A 130 -24.56 -8.36 -9.72
N LEU A 131 -25.49 -8.02 -8.82
CA LEU A 131 -25.22 -7.82 -7.39
C LEU A 131 -24.84 -9.13 -6.68
N ILE A 132 -25.51 -10.25 -7.01
CA ILE A 132 -25.16 -11.58 -6.50
C ILE A 132 -23.76 -11.97 -6.98
N ARG A 133 -23.45 -11.78 -8.28
CA ARG A 133 -22.09 -12.00 -8.80
C ARG A 133 -21.07 -11.18 -8.03
N LEU A 134 -21.31 -9.88 -7.82
CA LEU A 134 -20.40 -9.02 -7.07
C LEU A 134 -20.22 -9.51 -5.63
N GLY A 135 -21.30 -9.86 -4.93
CA GLY A 135 -21.23 -10.40 -3.58
C GLY A 135 -20.44 -11.73 -3.50
N LEU A 136 -20.61 -12.62 -4.47
CA LEU A 136 -19.85 -13.87 -4.54
C LEU A 136 -18.33 -13.66 -4.73
N ILE A 137 -17.91 -12.55 -5.33
CA ILE A 137 -16.49 -12.19 -5.46
C ILE A 137 -15.89 -11.89 -4.08
N PHE A 138 -16.64 -11.23 -3.21
CA PHE A 138 -16.24 -10.98 -1.83
C PHE A 138 -16.31 -12.22 -0.94
N ILE A 139 -17.11 -13.22 -1.30
CA ILE A 139 -17.21 -14.48 -0.54
C ILE A 139 -16.11 -15.48 -0.92
N ARG A 140 -15.73 -15.54 -2.20
CA ARG A 140 -14.63 -16.42 -2.62
C ARG A 140 -13.30 -15.87 -2.09
N PRO A 141 -12.38 -16.75 -1.64
CA PRO A 141 -11.07 -16.33 -1.19
C PRO A 141 -10.25 -15.94 -2.44
N VAL A 142 -10.43 -14.71 -2.91
CA VAL A 142 -9.36 -13.99 -3.58
C VAL A 142 -8.45 -13.53 -2.46
N ASN A 143 -7.13 -13.74 -2.60
CA ASN A 143 -6.07 -13.57 -1.59
C ASN A 143 -5.91 -12.14 -1.02
N PHE A 144 -6.98 -11.36 -0.93
CA PHE A 144 -6.96 -9.92 -0.76
C PHE A 144 -7.65 -9.45 0.54
N MET A 145 -8.35 -10.32 1.27
CA MET A 145 -9.05 -9.94 2.51
C MET A 145 -8.89 -10.97 3.62
N GLY A 146 -8.89 -10.50 4.87
CA GLY A 146 -9.24 -11.34 6.01
C GLY A 146 -10.66 -11.88 5.79
N GLY A 147 -10.77 -13.16 5.40
CA GLY A 147 -11.99 -13.75 4.81
C GLY A 147 -13.28 -13.54 5.62
N PHE A 148 -13.19 -13.23 6.91
CA PHE A 148 -14.34 -12.89 7.75
C PHE A 148 -14.99 -11.54 7.37
N VAL A 149 -14.21 -10.46 7.22
CA VAL A 149 -14.74 -9.12 6.95
C VAL A 149 -15.35 -9.05 5.54
N ALA A 150 -14.69 -9.67 4.57
CA ALA A 150 -15.13 -9.73 3.17
C ALA A 150 -16.51 -10.36 3.03
N VAL A 151 -16.66 -11.53 3.64
CA VAL A 151 -17.86 -12.35 3.55
C VAL A 151 -19.03 -11.68 4.24
N TYR A 152 -18.85 -11.21 5.48
CA TYR A 152 -19.98 -10.78 6.31
C TYR A 152 -20.31 -9.29 6.21
N SER A 153 -19.34 -8.42 5.93
CA SER A 153 -19.58 -6.97 5.84
C SER A 153 -19.87 -6.48 4.43
N ILE A 154 -19.48 -7.24 3.39
CA ILE A 154 -19.65 -6.82 2.00
C ILE A 154 -20.39 -7.88 1.17
N GLY A 155 -19.92 -9.12 1.18
CA GLY A 155 -20.46 -10.21 0.34
C GLY A 155 -21.93 -10.52 0.61
N TRP A 156 -22.25 -10.97 1.83
CA TRP A 156 -23.62 -11.26 2.24
C TRP A 156 -24.56 -10.06 2.11
N PRO A 157 -24.18 -8.84 2.54
CA PRO A 157 -25.01 -7.67 2.33
C PRO A 157 -25.35 -7.41 0.86
N LEU A 158 -24.39 -7.51 -0.06
CA LEU A 158 -24.64 -7.33 -1.49
C LEU A 158 -25.57 -8.40 -2.08
N ILE A 159 -25.43 -9.65 -1.65
CA ILE A 159 -26.35 -10.73 -2.04
C ILE A 159 -27.76 -10.44 -1.54
N LEU A 160 -27.90 -10.04 -0.27
CA LEU A 160 -29.20 -9.71 0.32
C LEU A 160 -29.84 -8.50 -0.39
N VAL A 161 -29.08 -7.46 -0.72
CA VAL A 161 -29.59 -6.32 -1.53
C VAL A 161 -30.00 -6.79 -2.91
N GLY A 162 -29.19 -7.64 -3.56
CA GLY A 162 -29.48 -8.20 -4.88
C GLY A 162 -30.78 -9.00 -4.91
N CYS A 163 -31.18 -9.60 -3.79
CA CYS A 163 -32.45 -10.32 -3.68
C CYS A 163 -33.67 -9.39 -3.50
N LEU A 164 -33.51 -8.17 -2.99
CA LEU A 164 -34.64 -7.27 -2.68
C LEU A 164 -35.54 -6.91 -3.88
N PRO A 165 -35.00 -6.59 -5.08
CA PRO A 165 -35.83 -6.33 -6.25
C PRO A 165 -36.76 -7.48 -6.64
N PHE A 166 -36.38 -8.73 -6.32
CA PHE A 166 -37.21 -9.91 -6.57
C PHE A 166 -38.47 -9.92 -5.68
N PHE A 167 -38.34 -9.47 -4.43
CA PHE A 167 -39.43 -9.49 -3.46
C PHE A 167 -40.30 -8.22 -3.48
N TYR A 168 -39.79 -7.11 -4.00
CA TYR A 168 -40.50 -5.82 -4.02
C TYR A 168 -41.93 -5.89 -4.61
N PRO A 169 -42.19 -6.59 -5.74
CA PRO A 169 -43.54 -6.70 -6.30
C PRO A 169 -44.56 -7.39 -5.37
N PHE A 170 -44.10 -8.21 -4.42
CA PHE A 170 -44.97 -8.96 -3.52
C PHE A 170 -45.42 -8.15 -2.29
N PHE A 171 -44.71 -7.08 -1.94
CA PHE A 171 -45.01 -6.24 -0.77
C PHE A 171 -45.71 -4.92 -1.12
N HIS A 172 -45.81 -4.58 -2.41
CA HIS A 172 -46.40 -3.35 -2.89
C HIS A 172 -47.87 -3.21 -2.46
N GLY A 173 -48.22 -2.11 -1.78
CA GLY A 173 -49.58 -1.86 -1.29
C GLY A 173 -49.93 -2.58 0.02
N THR A 174 -48.95 -3.18 0.69
CA THR A 174 -49.13 -3.79 2.03
C THR A 174 -48.47 -2.94 3.12
N PRO A 175 -48.85 -3.09 4.41
CA PRO A 175 -48.14 -2.44 5.52
C PRO A 175 -46.65 -2.83 5.64
N LEU A 176 -46.20 -3.84 4.90
CA LEU A 176 -44.82 -4.33 4.88
C LEU A 176 -43.94 -3.67 3.80
N GLU A 177 -44.47 -2.73 3.02
CA GLU A 177 -43.76 -2.06 1.93
C GLU A 177 -42.47 -1.35 2.38
N TRP A 178 -42.38 -0.94 3.65
CA TRP A 178 -41.19 -0.31 4.23
C TRP A 178 -40.00 -1.26 4.41
N ILE A 179 -40.20 -2.59 4.39
CA ILE A 179 -39.13 -3.58 4.59
C ILE A 179 -38.07 -3.46 3.49
N GLY A 180 -38.47 -3.23 2.24
CA GLY A 180 -37.53 -3.06 1.12
C GLY A 180 -36.58 -1.86 1.35
N PRO A 181 -37.09 -0.64 1.52
CA PRO A 181 -36.26 0.53 1.81
C PRO A 181 -35.44 0.40 3.12
N GLY A 182 -36.03 -0.18 4.17
CA GLY A 182 -35.36 -0.35 5.47
C GLY A 182 -34.18 -1.33 5.41
N THR A 183 -34.36 -2.47 4.74
CA THR A 183 -33.28 -3.44 4.51
C THR A 183 -32.19 -2.86 3.62
N ALA A 184 -32.55 -2.12 2.56
CA ALA A 184 -31.58 -1.43 1.72
C ALA A 184 -30.68 -0.47 2.50
N ALA A 185 -31.24 0.33 3.42
CA ALA A 185 -30.45 1.28 4.23
C ALA A 185 -29.42 0.57 5.12
N VAL A 186 -29.84 -0.50 5.82
CA VAL A 186 -28.95 -1.32 6.67
C VAL A 186 -27.81 -1.91 5.84
N LEU A 187 -28.12 -2.40 4.64
CA LEU A 187 -27.15 -3.05 3.79
C LEU A 187 -26.15 -2.06 3.15
N HIS A 188 -26.58 -0.83 2.83
CA HIS A 188 -25.66 0.23 2.39
C HIS A 188 -24.69 0.64 3.51
N LEU A 189 -25.19 0.76 4.76
CA LEU A 189 -24.33 1.06 5.91
C LEU A 189 -23.32 -0.06 6.17
N LEU A 190 -23.75 -1.33 6.10
CA LEU A 190 -22.85 -2.48 6.22
C LEU A 190 -21.81 -2.54 5.09
N GLY A 191 -22.22 -2.30 3.84
CA GLY A 191 -21.29 -2.20 2.71
C GLY A 191 -20.26 -1.08 2.91
N GLY A 192 -20.70 0.07 3.43
CA GLY A 192 -19.82 1.19 3.78
C GLY A 192 -18.82 0.86 4.89
N THR A 193 -19.23 0.18 5.96
CA THR A 193 -18.32 -0.22 7.04
C THR A 193 -17.34 -1.29 6.58
N GLY A 194 -17.80 -2.29 5.81
CA GLY A 194 -16.94 -3.29 5.19
C GLY A 194 -15.88 -2.66 4.30
N MET A 195 -16.25 -1.63 3.53
CA MET A 195 -15.33 -0.88 2.67
C MET A 195 -14.24 -0.14 3.48
N VAL A 196 -14.59 0.46 4.62
CA VAL A 196 -13.60 1.12 5.50
C VAL A 196 -12.60 0.11 6.04
N ILE A 197 -13.09 -1.04 6.52
CA ILE A 197 -12.23 -2.08 7.09
C ILE A 197 -11.26 -2.62 6.03
N PHE A 198 -11.74 -2.88 4.81
CA PHE A 198 -10.91 -3.29 3.67
C PHE A 198 -9.71 -2.36 3.45
N ILE A 199 -9.92 -1.05 3.56
CA ILE A 199 -8.87 -0.06 3.31
C ILE A 199 -7.85 -0.03 4.43
N LEU A 200 -8.33 -0.15 5.68
CA LEU A 200 -7.47 -0.22 6.84
C LEU A 200 -6.57 -1.46 6.79
N GLU A 201 -7.10 -2.60 6.35
CA GLU A 201 -6.34 -3.83 6.16
C GLU A 201 -5.30 -3.69 5.04
N LYS A 202 -5.69 -3.22 3.85
CA LYS A 202 -4.76 -3.01 2.71
C LYS A 202 -3.62 -2.05 3.08
N LYS A 203 -3.92 -0.97 3.82
CA LYS A 203 -2.89 -0.08 4.37
C LYS A 203 -1.99 -0.79 5.38
N GLY A 204 -2.57 -1.62 6.25
CA GLY A 204 -1.83 -2.42 7.21
C GLY A 204 -0.81 -3.34 6.55
N GLU A 205 -1.19 -4.03 5.46
CA GLU A 205 -0.28 -4.88 4.68
C GLU A 205 0.87 -4.09 4.04
N SER A 206 0.55 -2.96 3.40
CA SER A 206 1.58 -2.10 2.81
C SER A 206 2.55 -1.53 3.85
N ILE A 207 2.06 -1.13 5.02
CA ILE A 207 2.90 -0.66 6.14
C ILE A 207 3.80 -1.79 6.65
N ARG A 208 3.28 -3.03 6.76
CA ARG A 208 4.08 -4.19 7.17
C ARG A 208 5.19 -4.49 6.17
N ALA A 209 4.87 -4.48 4.87
CA ALA A 209 5.87 -4.70 3.82
C ALA A 209 6.99 -3.65 3.87
N LEU A 210 6.64 -2.37 4.03
CA LEU A 210 7.60 -1.28 4.20
C LEU A 210 8.45 -1.45 5.47
N LEU A 211 7.84 -1.90 6.57
CA LEU A 211 8.54 -2.16 7.82
C LEU A 211 9.55 -3.31 7.65
N ASP A 212 9.17 -4.39 6.98
CA ASP A 212 10.06 -5.53 6.73
C ASP A 212 11.25 -5.14 5.84
N GLU A 213 11.02 -4.34 4.79
CA GLU A 213 12.07 -3.79 3.94
C GLU A 213 13.05 -2.90 4.75
N ASN A 214 12.51 -2.00 5.57
CA ASN A 214 13.31 -1.11 6.39
C ASN A 214 14.14 -1.87 7.44
N LEU A 215 13.56 -2.90 8.05
CA LEU A 215 14.28 -3.80 8.97
C LEU A 215 15.41 -4.56 8.26
N ALA A 216 15.20 -5.00 7.02
CA ALA A 216 16.25 -5.64 6.23
C ALA A 216 17.42 -4.68 5.96
N LEU A 217 17.12 -3.45 5.53
CA LEU A 217 18.14 -2.42 5.29
C LEU A 217 18.94 -2.09 6.56
N HIS A 218 18.25 -1.92 7.69
CA HIS A 218 18.93 -1.65 8.97
C HIS A 218 19.82 -2.81 9.42
N ARG A 219 19.44 -4.06 9.17
CA ARG A 219 20.30 -5.22 9.47
C ARG A 219 21.56 -5.20 8.62
N GLU A 220 21.44 -4.91 7.33
CA GLU A 220 22.58 -4.79 6.42
C GLU A 220 23.56 -3.68 6.86
N GLN A 221 23.04 -2.51 7.25
CA GLN A 221 23.84 -1.42 7.80
C GLN A 221 24.58 -1.83 9.09
N ILE A 222 23.88 -2.51 10.01
CA ILE A 222 24.48 -2.99 11.25
C ILE A 222 25.60 -4.00 10.97
N GLU A 223 25.39 -4.94 10.04
CA GLU A 223 26.42 -5.92 9.69
C GLU A 223 27.63 -5.24 9.01
N THR A 224 27.40 -4.25 8.15
CA THR A 224 28.49 -3.46 7.54
C THR A 224 29.30 -2.72 8.60
N LEU A 225 28.64 -2.07 9.56
CA LEU A 225 29.32 -1.39 10.67
C LEU A 225 30.10 -2.37 11.55
N LYS A 226 29.54 -3.54 11.85
CA LYS A 226 30.25 -4.58 12.60
C LYS A 226 31.48 -5.10 11.85
N GLN A 227 31.40 -5.25 10.54
CA GLN A 227 32.55 -5.64 9.73
C GLN A 227 33.64 -4.58 9.78
N ALA A 228 33.28 -3.30 9.64
CA ALA A 228 34.22 -2.19 9.75
C ALA A 228 34.89 -2.15 11.14
N ASP A 229 34.12 -2.35 12.21
CA ASP A 229 34.68 -2.34 13.58
C ASP A 229 35.62 -3.53 13.81
N ARG A 230 35.29 -4.73 13.28
CA ARG A 230 36.21 -5.88 13.32
C ARG A 230 37.51 -5.61 12.58
N LEU A 231 37.45 -5.02 11.37
CA LEU A 231 38.64 -4.67 10.60
C LEU A 231 39.48 -3.63 11.33
N LYS A 232 38.85 -2.66 12.00
CA LYS A 232 39.54 -1.67 12.84
C LYS A 232 40.26 -2.35 14.01
N ASP A 233 39.59 -3.26 14.71
CA ASP A 233 40.19 -4.00 15.83
C ASP A 233 41.36 -4.87 15.37
N GLU A 234 41.23 -5.55 14.24
CA GLU A 234 42.31 -6.35 13.63
C GLU A 234 43.50 -5.45 13.25
N PHE A 235 43.25 -4.33 12.59
CA PHE A 235 44.28 -3.34 12.24
C PHE A 235 45.04 -2.82 13.47
N LEU A 236 44.31 -2.43 14.52
CA LEU A 236 44.92 -1.95 15.77
C LEU A 236 45.75 -3.03 16.46
N SER A 237 45.28 -4.28 16.45
CA SER A 237 46.03 -5.43 16.98
C SER A 237 47.36 -5.64 16.23
N VAL A 238 47.32 -5.65 14.90
CA VAL A 238 48.50 -5.83 14.04
C VAL A 238 49.52 -4.71 14.28
N ILE A 239 49.08 -3.45 14.30
CA ILE A 239 49.95 -2.31 14.61
C ILE A 239 50.58 -2.46 15.99
N GLY A 240 49.78 -2.82 17.00
CA GLY A 240 50.29 -3.01 18.36
C GLY A 240 51.42 -4.05 18.43
N HIS A 241 51.32 -5.12 17.64
CA HIS A 241 52.37 -6.13 17.52
C HIS A 241 53.62 -5.62 16.79
N GLU A 242 53.44 -4.97 15.64
CA GLU A 242 54.55 -4.42 14.84
C GLU A 242 55.32 -3.31 15.57
N LEU A 243 54.67 -2.53 16.42
CA LEU A 243 55.33 -1.52 17.26
C LEU A 243 56.10 -2.15 18.44
N ARG A 244 55.58 -3.23 19.04
CA ARG A 244 56.19 -3.89 20.21
C ARG A 244 57.53 -4.56 19.87
N SER A 245 57.65 -5.15 18.68
CA SER A 245 58.87 -5.86 18.26
C SER A 245 60.13 -4.97 18.24
N PRO A 246 60.18 -3.85 17.50
CA PRO A 246 61.34 -2.96 17.51
C PRO A 246 61.57 -2.30 18.88
N LEU A 247 60.50 -2.02 19.65
CA LEU A 247 60.64 -1.52 21.01
C LEU A 247 61.33 -2.54 21.94
N ALA A 248 60.93 -3.81 21.87
CA ALA A 248 61.56 -4.88 22.64
C ALA A 248 63.04 -5.06 22.27
N VAL A 249 63.38 -4.94 20.99
CA VAL A 249 64.78 -4.95 20.52
C VAL A 249 65.58 -3.79 21.10
N MET A 250 65.03 -2.57 21.09
CA MET A 250 65.72 -1.40 21.68
C MET A 250 65.96 -1.57 23.18
N LEU A 251 64.93 -2.01 23.93
CA LEU A 251 65.06 -2.24 25.37
C LEU A 251 66.07 -3.35 25.68
N GLY A 252 66.01 -4.49 24.97
CA GLY A 252 66.90 -5.62 25.22
C GLY A 252 68.38 -5.30 24.99
N TYR A 253 68.71 -4.62 23.88
CA TYR A 253 70.11 -4.21 23.64
C TYR A 253 70.56 -3.07 24.56
N ASN A 254 69.65 -2.19 24.98
CA ASN A 254 69.96 -1.17 25.98
C ASN A 254 70.29 -1.80 27.34
N ASP A 255 69.54 -2.82 27.76
CA ASP A 255 69.81 -3.55 29.00
C ASP A 255 71.19 -4.23 28.96
N ILE A 256 71.57 -4.84 27.82
CA ILE A 256 72.90 -5.42 27.63
C ILE A 256 74.00 -4.35 27.75
N LEU A 257 73.82 -3.18 27.15
CA LEU A 257 74.76 -2.07 27.26
C LEU A 257 74.91 -1.58 28.72
N LEU A 258 73.81 -1.52 29.48
CA LEU A 258 73.81 -1.11 30.88
C LEU A 258 74.53 -2.11 31.80
N MET A 259 74.56 -3.40 31.45
CA MET A 259 75.32 -4.41 32.20
C MET A 259 76.84 -4.24 32.08
N GLY A 260 77.33 -3.47 31.08
CA GLY A 260 78.74 -3.13 30.94
C GLY A 260 79.67 -4.31 30.62
N SER A 261 79.13 -5.42 30.11
CA SER A 261 79.86 -6.67 29.88
C SER A 261 80.50 -6.80 28.49
N GLY A 262 80.18 -5.91 27.54
CA GLY A 262 80.67 -5.95 26.16
C GLY A 262 81.95 -5.14 25.93
N ASN A 263 82.77 -5.59 24.97
CA ASN A 263 83.93 -4.83 24.50
C ASN A 263 83.51 -3.60 23.65
N PRO A 264 84.42 -2.66 23.30
CA PRO A 264 84.06 -1.46 22.55
C PRO A 264 83.39 -1.71 21.18
N GLU A 265 83.74 -2.81 20.51
CA GLU A 265 83.19 -3.20 19.21
C GLU A 265 81.77 -3.78 19.36
N GLU A 266 81.56 -4.64 20.36
CA GLU A 266 80.24 -5.19 20.73
C GLU A 266 79.27 -4.09 21.18
N ASN A 267 79.72 -3.15 22.02
CA ASN A 267 78.90 -2.03 22.47
C ASN A 267 78.48 -1.12 21.31
N ARG A 268 79.36 -0.95 20.32
CA ARG A 268 79.03 -0.23 19.09
C ARG A 268 77.99 -0.99 18.27
N ALA A 269 78.14 -2.31 18.12
CA ALA A 269 77.18 -3.14 17.41
C ALA A 269 75.79 -3.14 18.08
N TYR A 270 75.70 -3.21 19.41
CA TYR A 270 74.44 -3.10 20.15
C TYR A 270 73.78 -1.73 19.98
N SER A 271 74.57 -0.65 20.03
CA SER A 271 74.07 0.72 19.77
C SER A 271 73.52 0.86 18.34
N GLU A 272 74.16 0.22 17.36
CA GLU A 272 73.69 0.16 15.96
C GLU A 272 72.34 -0.56 15.86
N LYS A 273 72.15 -1.68 16.58
CA LYS A 273 70.88 -2.42 16.63
C LYS A 273 69.75 -1.58 17.22
N ILE A 274 70.02 -0.84 18.30
CA ILE A 274 69.05 0.09 18.90
C ILE A 274 68.66 1.16 17.87
N LYS A 275 69.65 1.79 17.21
CA LYS A 275 69.40 2.82 16.19
C LYS A 275 68.55 2.29 15.02
N GLN A 276 68.86 1.11 14.51
CA GLN A 276 68.10 0.47 13.43
C GLN A 276 66.65 0.17 13.85
N ALA A 277 66.44 -0.35 15.05
CA ALA A 277 65.10 -0.62 15.58
C ALA A 277 64.30 0.67 15.81
N GLY A 278 64.93 1.74 16.31
CA GLY A 278 64.31 3.06 16.45
C GLY A 278 63.93 3.69 15.10
N MET A 279 64.78 3.55 14.09
CA MET A 279 64.46 3.98 12.71
C MET A 279 63.30 3.20 12.10
N ARG A 280 63.19 1.88 12.38
CA ARG A 280 62.06 1.07 11.94
C ARG A 280 60.77 1.50 12.64
N LEU A 281 60.82 1.68 13.97
CA LEU A 281 59.66 2.14 14.74
C LEU A 281 59.17 3.51 14.26
N ARG A 282 60.09 4.45 14.00
CA ARG A 282 59.75 5.76 13.47
C ARG A 282 59.02 5.66 12.13
N ARG A 283 59.51 4.84 11.20
CA ARG A 283 58.82 4.61 9.92
C ARG A 283 57.40 4.09 10.12
N LEU A 284 57.21 3.09 11.00
CA LEU A 284 55.86 2.58 11.31
C LEU A 284 54.90 3.64 11.88
N VAL A 285 55.43 4.58 12.68
CA VAL A 285 54.63 5.69 13.21
C VAL A 285 54.32 6.73 12.13
N ASP A 286 55.31 7.04 11.28
CA ASP A 286 55.14 7.97 10.15
C ASP A 286 54.08 7.42 9.17
N ASP A 287 54.14 6.14 8.82
CA ASP A 287 53.16 5.44 7.97
C ASP A 287 51.74 5.50 8.56
N LEU A 288 51.59 5.33 9.88
CA LEU A 288 50.31 5.43 10.57
C LEU A 288 49.73 6.85 10.56
N LEU A 289 50.60 7.85 10.72
CA LEU A 289 50.20 9.26 10.65
C LEU A 289 49.77 9.65 9.23
N GLU A 290 50.45 9.14 8.20
CA GLU A 290 50.04 9.32 6.80
C GLU A 290 48.68 8.66 6.52
N PHE A 291 48.47 7.43 7.00
CA PHE A 291 47.18 6.75 6.89
C PHE A 291 46.04 7.55 7.55
N THR A 292 46.27 8.11 8.74
CA THR A 292 45.26 8.92 9.45
C THR A 292 44.92 10.23 8.71
N LYS A 293 45.90 10.85 8.05
CA LYS A 293 45.68 12.03 7.19
C LYS A 293 44.88 11.69 5.94
N LEU A 294 45.10 10.51 5.36
CA LEU A 294 44.32 9.97 4.24
C LEU A 294 42.85 9.72 4.65
N GLU A 295 42.61 8.99 5.74
CA GLU A 295 41.27 8.70 6.29
C GLU A 295 40.46 9.97 6.61
N SER A 296 41.10 10.97 7.21
CA SER A 296 40.44 12.23 7.59
C SER A 296 40.15 13.18 6.42
N GLN A 297 40.47 12.80 5.18
CA GLN A 297 40.40 13.66 3.98
C GLN A 297 41.17 14.99 4.12
N THR A 298 42.14 15.05 5.04
CA THR A 298 42.93 16.27 5.29
C THR A 298 44.25 16.29 4.51
N MET A 299 44.54 15.22 3.75
CA MET A 299 45.70 15.17 2.86
C MET A 299 45.59 16.28 1.80
N ARG A 300 46.56 17.20 1.80
CA ARG A 300 46.70 18.21 0.77
C ARG A 300 47.77 17.75 -0.21
N PHE A 301 47.38 17.56 -1.46
CA PHE A 301 48.30 17.25 -2.54
C PHE A 301 48.90 18.56 -3.06
N ASP A 302 50.23 18.65 -3.10
CA ASP A 302 50.94 19.72 -3.76
C ASP A 302 51.41 19.21 -5.12
N PHE A 303 50.79 19.74 -6.18
CA PHE A 303 51.05 19.29 -7.54
C PHE A 303 52.12 20.17 -8.17
N SER A 304 53.23 19.57 -8.58
CA SER A 304 54.32 20.23 -9.31
C SER A 304 54.75 19.41 -10.53
N GLN A 305 55.41 20.04 -11.49
CA GLN A 305 56.04 19.32 -12.59
C GLN A 305 57.29 18.62 -12.06
N VAL A 306 57.34 17.30 -12.26
CA VAL A 306 58.46 16.43 -11.88
C VAL A 306 58.95 15.66 -13.10
N ASP A 307 60.28 15.50 -13.22
CA ASP A 307 60.87 14.62 -14.23
C ASP A 307 60.72 13.16 -13.77
N LEU A 308 60.00 12.38 -14.58
CA LEU A 308 59.72 10.98 -14.26
C LEU A 308 60.97 10.10 -14.29
N CYS A 309 61.99 10.44 -15.11
CA CYS A 309 63.23 9.67 -15.17
C CYS A 309 64.04 9.87 -13.89
N GLU A 310 64.15 11.12 -13.42
CA GLU A 310 64.84 11.46 -12.17
C GLU A 310 64.12 10.87 -10.95
N THR A 311 62.78 10.98 -10.90
CA THR A 311 61.98 10.49 -9.77
C THR A 311 62.06 8.97 -9.58
N VAL A 312 62.16 8.20 -10.67
CA VAL A 312 62.26 6.72 -10.62
C VAL A 312 63.66 6.26 -10.24
N GLU A 313 64.70 7.04 -10.51
CA GLU A 313 66.08 6.73 -10.11
C GLU A 313 66.36 7.02 -8.62
N GLU A 314 65.61 7.95 -8.00
CA GLU A 314 65.73 8.31 -6.58
C GLU A 314 64.86 7.46 -5.63
N ALA A 315 63.83 6.77 -6.15
CA ALA A 315 62.86 5.98 -5.38
C ALA A 315 63.36 4.58 -4.99
#